data_AF-A0A847CEK5-F1
#
_entry.id   AF-A0A847CEK5-F1
#
_cell.length_a   1.000
_cell.length_b   1.000
_cell.length_c   1.000
_cell.angle_alpha   90.00
_cell.angle_beta   90.00
_cell.angle_gamma   90.00
#
_symmetry.space_group_name_H-M   'P 1'
#
loop_
_entity.id
_entity.type
_entity.pdbx_description
1 polymer ?
#
loop_
_entity_poly.entity_id
_entity_poly.type
_entity_poly.pdbx_seq_one_letter_code
_entity_poly.pdbx_strand_id
1 'polypeptide(L)' 'MSKNHRGTGIRTLPTHGRGVCAICGKNSIKVLFEQDVNGSKVKICKFCNAALKNKARKEAPVAVAPAAEATAQ' A
#
# COMPACT_ATOMS: atom_id res chain seq x y z
N MET A 1 6.07 -14.63 -8.59
CA MET A 1 6.25 -13.16 -8.47
C MET A 1 6.74 -12.61 -9.81
N SER A 2 5.81 -12.35 -10.73
CA SER A 2 6.21 -11.71 -11.99
C SER A 2 6.71 -10.30 -11.69
N LYS A 3 7.88 -9.96 -12.24
CA LYS A 3 8.57 -8.68 -12.01
C LYS A 3 7.91 -7.56 -12.84
N ASN A 4 6.58 -7.50 -12.94
CA ASN A 4 5.85 -6.53 -13.77
C ASN A 4 6.21 -5.07 -13.44
N HIS A 5 6.65 -4.81 -12.21
CA HIS A 5 7.03 -3.49 -11.72
C HIS A 5 8.55 -3.26 -11.67
N ARG A 6 9.38 -4.09 -12.35
CA ARG A 6 10.84 -3.89 -12.49
C ARG A 6 11.35 -4.29 -13.89
N GLY A 7 12.45 -3.68 -14.33
CA GLY A 7 13.17 -4.10 -15.55
C GLY A 7 12.65 -3.46 -16.85
N THR A 8 12.73 -4.22 -17.94
CA THR A 8 12.48 -3.80 -19.33
C THR A 8 11.05 -3.32 -19.58
N GLY A 9 10.04 -3.93 -18.96
CA GLY A 9 8.62 -3.55 -19.15
C GLY A 9 8.25 -2.16 -18.64
N ILE A 10 9.13 -1.50 -17.87
CA ILE A 10 8.93 -0.12 -17.43
C ILE A 10 9.73 0.86 -18.27
N ARG A 11 10.81 0.39 -18.91
CA ARG A 11 11.61 1.24 -19.78
C ARG A 11 10.82 1.71 -21.00
N THR A 12 9.85 0.92 -21.43
CA THR A 12 8.91 1.23 -22.53
C THR A 12 7.82 2.22 -22.14
N LEU A 13 7.57 2.44 -20.84
CA LEU A 13 6.57 3.39 -20.38
C LEU A 13 7.15 4.81 -20.34
N PRO A 14 6.33 5.85 -20.66
CA PRO A 14 6.76 7.23 -20.54
C PRO A 14 7.27 7.48 -19.11
N THR A 15 8.38 8.22 -19.02
CA THR A 15 9.12 8.55 -17.77
C THR A 15 9.46 7.34 -16.89
N HIS A 16 9.53 6.15 -17.46
CA HIS A 16 9.72 4.91 -16.71
C HIS A 16 8.64 4.68 -15.64
N GLY A 17 7.40 5.08 -15.94
CA GLY A 17 6.26 4.95 -15.04
C GLY A 17 6.36 5.83 -13.79
N ARG A 18 7.12 6.93 -13.86
CA ARG A 18 7.26 7.90 -12.77
C ARG A 18 6.28 9.04 -12.96
N GLY A 19 5.59 9.42 -11.90
CA GLY A 19 4.60 10.49 -11.96
C GLY A 19 4.22 11.00 -10.58
N VAL A 20 3.13 11.75 -10.55
CA VAL A 20 2.52 12.27 -9.33
C VAL A 20 1.56 11.22 -8.78
N CYS A 21 1.69 10.89 -7.50
CA CYS A 21 0.77 9.96 -6.85
C CYS A 21 -0.57 10.63 -6.51
N ALA A 22 -1.68 10.07 -6.97
CA ALA A 22 -3.03 10.59 -6.66
C ALA A 22 -3.43 10.48 -5.18
N ILE A 23 -2.76 9.66 -4.37
CA ILE A 23 -3.06 9.49 -2.94
C ILE A 23 -2.21 10.39 -2.05
N CYS A 24 -0.92 10.52 -2.36
CA CYS A 24 0.03 11.20 -1.47
C CYS A 24 0.68 12.45 -2.06
N GLY A 25 0.33 12.84 -3.29
CA GLY A 25 0.82 14.05 -3.95
C GLY A 25 2.33 14.07 -4.25
N LYS A 26 3.06 12.98 -3.98
CA LYS A 26 4.51 12.93 -4.21
C LYS A 26 4.83 12.82 -5.70
N ASN A 27 5.79 13.61 -6.14
CA ASN A 27 6.30 13.65 -7.50
C ASN A 27 7.43 12.62 -7.74
N SER A 28 7.73 12.36 -9.01
CA SER A 28 8.86 11.51 -9.50
C SER A 28 8.93 10.06 -8.97
N ILE A 29 7.83 9.53 -8.46
CA ILE A 29 7.73 8.17 -7.92
C ILE A 29 7.01 7.23 -8.89
N LYS A 30 7.38 5.94 -8.84
CA LYS A 30 6.74 4.87 -9.61
C LYS A 30 5.26 4.71 -9.26
N VAL A 31 4.37 5.06 -10.18
CA VAL A 31 2.89 5.00 -10.09
C VAL A 31 2.33 3.86 -10.94
N LEU A 32 2.82 2.64 -10.69
CA LEU A 32 2.47 1.46 -11.50
C LEU A 32 1.57 0.47 -10.77
N PHE A 33 1.16 0.77 -9.54
CA PHE A 33 0.35 -0.16 -8.74
C PHE A 33 -1.10 0.26 -8.83
N GLU A 34 -1.94 -0.61 -9.39
CA GLU A 34 -3.38 -0.39 -9.41
C GLU A 34 -3.97 -0.82 -8.06
N GLN A 35 -4.78 0.05 -7.45
CA GLN A 35 -5.72 -0.34 -6.39
C GLN A 35 -7.08 0.28 -6.69
N ASP A 36 -8.12 -0.47 -6.35
CA ASP A 36 -9.49 0.02 -6.33
C ASP A 36 -9.70 0.85 -5.07
N VAL A 37 -9.86 2.16 -5.23
CA VAL A 37 -10.25 3.07 -4.15
C VAL A 37 -11.56 3.71 -4.58
N ASN A 38 -12.64 3.46 -3.81
CA ASN A 38 -13.98 3.99 -4.07
C ASN A 38 -14.52 3.68 -5.48
N GLY A 39 -14.34 2.43 -5.95
CA GLY A 39 -14.88 1.96 -7.23
C GLY A 39 -14.09 2.41 -8.48
N SER A 40 -12.98 3.14 -8.31
CA SER A 40 -12.10 3.54 -9.40
C SER A 40 -10.72 2.89 -9.27
N LYS A 41 -10.24 2.30 -10.37
CA LYS A 41 -8.87 1.77 -10.49
C LYS A 41 -7.90 2.92 -10.61
N VAL A 42 -7.21 3.26 -9.51
CA VAL A 42 -6.24 4.35 -9.51
C VAL A 42 -4.83 3.79 -9.50
N LYS A 43 -3.98 4.39 -10.35
CA LYS A 43 -2.53 4.13 -10.35
C LYS A 43 -1.88 4.85 -9.18
N ILE A 44 -1.30 4.07 -8.29
CA ILE A 44 -0.82 4.49 -6.98
C ILE A 44 0.68 4.23 -6.87
N CYS A 45 1.33 5.02 -6.03
CA CYS A 45 2.75 4.89 -5.79
C CYS A 45 3.11 3.65 -4.97
N LYS A 46 4.38 3.22 -5.09
CA LYS A 46 4.95 2.11 -4.31
C LYS A 46 4.66 2.22 -2.80
N PHE A 47 4.75 3.42 -2.24
CA PHE A 47 4.58 3.64 -0.80
C PHE A 47 3.14 3.47 -0.35
N CYS A 48 2.19 4.02 -1.10
CA CYS A 48 0.77 3.89 -0.78
C CYS A 48 0.30 2.45 -0.94
N ASN A 49 0.78 1.70 -1.94
CA ASN A 49 0.49 0.27 -2.03
C ASN A 49 1.03 -0.51 -0.80
N ALA A 50 2.25 -0.20 -0.35
CA ALA A 50 2.80 -0.80 0.87
C ALA A 50 2.01 -0.40 2.13
N ALA A 51 1.60 0.87 2.23
CA ALA A 51 0.80 1.36 3.35
C ALA A 51 -0.57 0.68 3.40
N LEU A 52 -1.26 0.51 2.27
CA LEU A 52 -2.54 -0.19 2.19
C LEU A 52 -2.40 -1.66 2.61
N LYS A 53 -1.36 -2.37 2.12
CA LYS A 53 -1.06 -3.74 2.54
C LYS A 53 -0.74 -3.84 4.04
N ASN A 54 -0.01 -2.85 4.57
CA ASN A 54 0.32 -2.81 5.99
C ASN A 54 -0.90 -2.50 6.86
N LYS A 55 -1.82 -1.64 6.39
CA LYS A 55 -3.10 -1.37 7.07
C LYS A 55 -3.98 -2.62 7.07
N ALA A 56 -4.14 -3.28 5.92
CA ALA A 56 -4.87 -4.54 5.82
C ALA A 56 -4.32 -5.63 6.75
N ARG A 57 -2.99 -5.68 6.96
CA ARG A 57 -2.37 -6.60 7.91
C ARG A 57 -2.54 -6.18 9.38
N LYS A 58 -2.75 -4.90 9.69
CA LYS A 58 -2.93 -4.38 11.05
C LYS A 58 -4.39 -4.42 11.53
N GLU A 59 -5.35 -4.43 10.60
CA GLU A 59 -6.78 -4.55 10.89
C GLU A 59 -7.25 -6.01 11.04
N ALA A 60 -6.35 -6.98 10.85
CA ALA A 60 -6.54 -8.32 11.40
C ALA A 60 -6.43 -8.22 12.94
N PRO A 61 -7.52 -8.51 13.67
CA PRO A 61 -7.78 -7.96 14.99
C PRO A 61 -6.75 -8.38 16.03
N VAL A 62 -6.25 -7.38 16.76
CA VAL A 62 -6.02 -7.51 18.20
C VAL A 62 -7.37 -7.89 18.81
N ALA A 63 -7.53 -9.15 19.18
CA ALA A 63 -8.56 -9.55 20.12
C ALA A 63 -8.23 -8.89 21.47
N VAL A 64 -8.96 -7.81 21.75
CA VAL A 64 -9.51 -7.37 23.04
C VAL A 64 -8.65 -7.54 24.32
N ALA A 65 -8.30 -6.41 24.94
CA ALA A 65 -7.92 -6.21 26.35
C ALA A 65 -9.18 -6.14 27.26
N PRO A 66 -9.17 -5.74 28.57
CA PRO A 66 -8.33 -5.98 29.76
C PRO A 66 -9.17 -6.32 31.05
N ALA A 67 -8.53 -6.37 32.24
CA ALA A 67 -9.04 -6.20 33.63
C ALA A 67 -9.52 -7.41 34.46
N ALA A 68 -8.85 -7.68 35.61
CA ALA A 68 -9.42 -7.72 36.98
C ALA A 68 -8.42 -8.33 38.00
N GLU A 69 -8.41 -7.75 39.20
CA GLU A 69 -7.62 -8.08 40.40
C GLU A 69 -8.11 -9.35 41.13
N ALA A 70 -7.35 -9.75 42.19
CA ALA A 70 -7.56 -10.82 43.18
C ALA A 70 -7.16 -12.24 42.70
N THR A 71 -6.33 -13.00 43.41
CA THR A 71 -6.38 -13.32 44.84
C THR A 71 -4.99 -13.60 45.44
N ALA A 72 -4.80 -13.08 46.66
CA ALA A 72 -3.96 -13.67 47.68
C ALA A 72 -4.55 -15.02 48.12
N GLN A 73 -3.70 -16.03 48.28
CA GLN A 73 -3.58 -16.93 49.44
C GLN A 73 -2.60 -18.06 49.13
#